data_AF-A0A948VTZ8-F1
#
_entry.id   AF-A0A948VTZ8-F1
#
_cell.length_a   1.000
_cell.length_b   1.000
_cell.length_c   1.000
_cell.angle_alpha   90.00
_cell.angle_beta   90.00
_cell.angle_gamma   90.00
#
_symmetry.space_group_name_H-M   'P 1'
#
loop_
_entity.id
_entity.type
_entity.pdbx_description
1 polymer ?
#
loop_
_entity_poly.entity_id
_entity_poly.type
_entity_poly.pdbx_seq_one_letter_code
_entity_poly.pdbx_strand_id
1 'polypeptide(L)'
;MSRDYAEKEREFIEGLKADTGRDLGEWMSAIGDKNFAHRNDAIDWLRQQGFLFAWASWLERIHNNGGQPIYYDESAPPAPAAPVKHPAPPPASPPPSPPLHSNAGSHAGRPVDVPTPRPVQLEGASVIQFPGARSTLAKPPPPAPSRAVPASSPSVATSPQVMAVIAAAKAYAPLAGFLIRSIADNLPGTVFRAGTRRVEMFAGPLPFALLSVGGKDLKLVYAGPADRFEPPSEKSRLPNLGVPLSPLLTHMVALTDARQIDEAFVETIRRARARVER
;
A
#
# COMPACT_ATOMS: atom_id res chain seq x y z
N MET A 1 24.22 -10.42 5.62
CA MET A 1 23.16 -9.55 5.09
C MET A 1 23.71 -8.25 4.49
N SER A 2 24.81 -7.65 4.99
CA SER A 2 25.40 -6.44 4.38
C SER A 2 26.09 -6.66 3.02
N ARG A 3 26.62 -7.87 2.77
CA ARG A 3 27.27 -8.24 1.49
C ARG A 3 26.38 -8.03 0.27
N ASP A 4 25.10 -8.38 0.36
CA ASP A 4 24.16 -8.30 -0.76
C ASP A 4 23.81 -6.85 -1.16
N TYR A 5 23.99 -5.88 -0.25
CA TYR A 5 23.74 -4.47 -0.53
C TYR A 5 24.99 -3.78 -1.09
N ALA A 6 26.19 -4.16 -0.64
CA ALA A 6 27.44 -3.67 -1.19
C ALA A 6 27.65 -4.11 -2.64
N GLU A 7 27.29 -5.35 -2.98
CA GLU A 7 27.37 -5.88 -4.34
C GLU A 7 26.38 -5.18 -5.28
N LYS A 8 25.14 -4.98 -4.84
CA LYS A 8 24.15 -4.19 -5.60
C LYS A 8 24.54 -2.73 -5.78
N GLU A 9 25.21 -2.12 -4.80
CA GLU A 9 25.71 -0.74 -4.93
C GLU A 9 26.82 -0.65 -5.98
N ARG A 10 27.72 -1.65 -5.98
CA ARG A 10 28.78 -1.78 -6.98
C ARG A 10 28.21 -1.94 -8.39
N GLU A 11 27.33 -2.91 -8.59
CA GLU A 11 26.69 -3.16 -9.90
C GLU A 11 25.95 -1.91 -10.39
N PHE A 12 25.26 -1.20 -9.48
CA PHE A 12 24.59 0.05 -9.81
C PHE A 12 25.58 1.15 -10.24
N ILE A 13 26.66 1.38 -9.49
CA ILE A 13 27.66 2.41 -9.83
C ILE A 13 28.40 2.06 -11.13
N GLU A 14 28.72 0.79 -11.35
CA GLU A 14 29.38 0.30 -12.58
C GLU A 14 28.46 0.42 -13.80
N GLY A 15 27.15 0.16 -13.66
CA GLY A 15 26.15 0.31 -14.71
C GLY A 15 25.69 1.76 -14.95
N LEU A 16 25.87 2.65 -13.97
CA LEU A 16 25.29 4.00 -13.98
C LEU A 16 25.63 4.83 -15.23
N LYS A 17 26.90 4.77 -15.66
CA LYS A 17 27.37 5.51 -16.84
C LYS A 17 26.83 4.92 -18.14
N ALA A 18 26.72 3.59 -18.21
CA ALA A 18 26.17 2.91 -19.38
C ALA A 18 24.67 3.21 -19.55
N ASP A 19 23.93 3.27 -18.43
CA ASP A 19 22.47 3.44 -18.45
C ASP A 19 22.03 4.90 -18.60
N THR A 20 22.78 5.84 -18.03
CA THR A 20 22.37 7.25 -17.95
C THR A 20 23.27 8.23 -18.70
N GLY A 21 24.38 7.72 -19.25
CA GLY A 21 25.40 8.53 -19.90
C GLY A 21 26.23 9.39 -18.94
N ARG A 22 25.98 9.31 -17.63
CA ARG A 22 26.68 10.06 -16.58
C ARG A 22 27.19 9.13 -15.49
N ASP A 23 28.40 9.36 -15.01
CA ASP A 23 28.94 8.62 -13.87
C ASP A 23 28.49 9.19 -12.52
N LEU A 24 28.86 8.49 -11.44
CA LEU A 24 28.47 8.87 -10.08
C LEU A 24 28.94 10.28 -9.74
N GLY A 25 30.17 10.65 -10.12
CA GLY A 25 30.72 11.97 -9.85
C GLY A 25 29.92 13.06 -10.56
N GLU A 26 29.60 12.86 -11.84
CA GLU A 26 28.77 13.77 -12.62
C GLU A 26 27.35 13.91 -12.05
N TRP A 27 26.78 12.82 -11.51
CA TRP A 27 25.51 12.88 -10.80
C TRP A 27 25.59 13.63 -9.47
N MET A 28 26.65 13.43 -8.68
CA MET A 28 26.85 14.17 -7.43
C MET A 28 26.99 15.67 -7.69
N SER A 29 27.76 16.07 -8.70
CA SER A 29 27.87 17.46 -9.12
C SER A 29 26.53 18.02 -9.58
N ALA A 30 25.78 17.29 -10.42
CA ALA A 30 24.49 17.74 -10.91
C ALA A 30 23.43 17.91 -9.80
N ILE A 31 23.46 17.06 -8.76
CA ILE A 31 22.60 17.20 -7.58
C ILE A 31 23.03 18.43 -6.76
N GLY A 32 24.34 18.61 -6.55
CA GLY A 32 24.91 19.75 -5.83
C GLY A 32 24.59 21.09 -6.47
N ASP A 33 24.69 21.19 -7.80
CA ASP A 33 24.41 22.41 -8.57
C ASP A 33 22.94 22.86 -8.46
N LYS A 34 22.02 21.94 -8.22
CA LYS A 34 20.59 22.24 -8.10
C LYS A 34 20.20 22.77 -6.71
N ASN A 35 21.04 22.54 -5.70
CA ASN A 35 20.86 23.01 -4.32
C ASN A 35 19.43 22.82 -3.77
N PHE A 36 18.95 21.58 -3.74
CA PHE A 36 17.61 21.24 -3.27
C PHE A 36 17.40 21.59 -1.79
N ALA A 37 16.24 22.19 -1.48
CA ALA A 37 15.88 22.55 -0.10
C ALA A 37 15.47 21.32 0.73
N HIS A 38 14.84 20.32 0.09
CA HIS A 38 14.45 19.08 0.73
C HIS A 38 14.97 17.85 -0.02
N ARG A 39 15.26 16.78 0.72
CA ARG A 39 15.73 15.51 0.18
C ARG A 39 14.77 14.91 -0.84
N ASN A 40 13.46 15.07 -0.61
CA ASN A 40 12.44 14.57 -1.53
C ASN A 40 12.46 15.30 -2.88
N ASP A 41 12.86 16.57 -2.92
CA ASP A 41 12.95 17.34 -4.16
C ASP A 41 14.07 16.79 -5.07
N ALA A 42 15.19 16.36 -4.46
CA ALA A 42 16.27 15.69 -5.17
C ALA A 42 15.82 14.35 -5.74
N ILE A 43 15.07 13.56 -4.97
CA ILE A 43 14.52 12.26 -5.42
C ILE A 43 13.54 12.47 -6.57
N ASP A 44 12.62 13.42 -6.47
CA ASP A 44 11.64 13.69 -7.53
C ASP A 44 12.31 14.24 -8.78
N TRP A 45 13.35 15.08 -8.65
CA TRP A 45 14.16 15.52 -9.78
C TRP A 45 14.90 14.37 -10.46
N LEU A 46 15.55 13.48 -9.70
CA LEU A 46 16.20 12.28 -10.23
C LEU A 46 15.20 11.37 -10.95
N ARG A 47 13.97 11.26 -10.46
CA ARG A 47 12.91 10.50 -11.14
C ARG A 47 12.51 11.12 -12.48
N GLN A 48 12.55 12.45 -12.61
CA GLN A 48 12.35 13.12 -13.91
C GLN A 48 13.50 12.83 -14.89
N GLN A 49 14.69 12.49 -14.40
CA GLN A 49 15.81 12.04 -15.23
C GLN A 49 15.71 10.56 -15.64
N GLY A 50 14.63 9.86 -15.26
CA GLY A 50 14.39 8.46 -15.61
C GLY A 50 14.80 7.45 -14.55
N PHE A 51 15.30 7.88 -13.39
CA PHE A 51 15.63 6.95 -12.30
C PHE A 51 14.37 6.36 -11.66
N LEU A 52 14.42 5.07 -11.36
CA LEU A 52 13.47 4.43 -10.45
C LEU A 52 13.63 5.04 -9.04
N PHE A 53 12.53 5.10 -8.28
CA PHE A 53 12.54 5.69 -6.93
C PHE A 53 13.61 5.08 -6.01
N ALA A 54 13.86 3.77 -6.11
CA ALA A 54 14.90 3.08 -5.33
C ALA A 54 16.32 3.59 -5.65
N TRP A 55 16.63 3.84 -6.93
CA TRP A 55 17.93 4.34 -7.38
C TRP A 55 18.08 5.84 -7.12
N ALA A 56 17.02 6.61 -7.32
CA ALA A 56 16.97 8.03 -6.97
C ALA A 56 17.21 8.25 -5.46
N SER A 57 16.57 7.43 -4.62
CA SER A 57 16.81 7.44 -3.17
C SER A 57 18.22 6.98 -2.81
N TRP A 58 18.86 6.14 -3.64
CA TRP A 58 20.24 5.72 -3.41
C TRP A 58 21.23 6.84 -3.70
N LEU A 59 21.09 7.49 -4.85
CA LEU A 59 21.91 8.65 -5.24
C LEU A 59 21.76 9.81 -4.26
N GLU A 60 20.54 10.08 -3.77
CA GLU A 60 20.32 11.07 -2.71
C GLU A 60 21.10 10.72 -1.45
N ARG A 61 21.08 9.46 -1.03
CA ARG A 61 21.81 9.02 0.16
C ARG A 61 23.33 9.07 -0.03
N ILE A 62 23.84 8.71 -1.22
CA ILE A 62 25.26 8.83 -1.56
C ILE A 62 25.67 10.30 -1.55
N HIS A 63 24.86 11.20 -2.12
CA HIS A 63 25.08 12.65 -2.06
C HIS A 63 25.10 13.17 -0.61
N ASN A 64 24.12 12.75 0.21
CA ASN A 64 24.09 13.09 1.64
C ASN A 64 25.25 12.45 2.44
N ASN A 65 25.92 11.44 1.88
CA ASN A 65 27.16 10.84 2.39
C ASN A 65 28.43 11.49 1.78
N GLY A 66 28.33 12.72 1.24
CA GLY A 66 29.46 13.42 0.66
C GLY A 66 29.93 12.86 -0.69
N GLY A 67 29.05 12.17 -1.41
CA GLY A 67 29.35 11.52 -2.68
C GLY A 67 30.05 10.17 -2.54
N GLN A 68 30.20 9.65 -1.31
CA GLN A 68 30.82 8.35 -1.06
C GLN A 68 29.75 7.25 -1.03
N PRO A 69 30.01 6.08 -1.64
CA PRO A 69 29.15 4.91 -1.51
C PRO A 69 28.93 4.53 -0.03
N ILE A 70 27.77 3.95 0.28
CA ILE A 70 27.34 3.73 1.67
C ILE A 70 27.78 2.35 2.18
N TYR A 71 27.82 1.35 1.29
CA TYR A 71 28.07 -0.05 1.61
C TYR A 71 29.29 -0.62 0.87
N TYR A 72 29.73 0.04 -0.21
CA TYR A 72 30.84 -0.40 -1.05
C TYR A 72 32.16 -0.64 -0.28
N ASP A 73 32.44 0.14 0.77
CA ASP A 73 33.71 0.11 1.51
C ASP A 73 33.67 -0.74 2.80
N GLU A 74 32.54 -1.37 3.13
CA GLU A 74 32.38 -2.16 4.37
C GLU A 74 33.12 -3.52 4.32
N SER A 75 33.95 -3.74 3.30
CA SER A 75 34.91 -4.86 3.21
C SER A 75 36.36 -4.45 3.52
N ALA A 76 36.63 -3.16 3.82
CA ALA A 76 37.93 -2.71 4.31
C ALA A 76 37.94 -2.68 5.85
N PRO A 77 39.04 -3.11 6.53
CA PRO A 77 39.14 -2.97 7.99
C PRO A 77 38.98 -1.50 8.39
N PRO A 78 38.31 -1.21 9.52
CA PRO A 78 37.94 0.15 9.86
C PRO A 78 39.18 1.03 9.95
N ALA A 79 39.30 1.98 9.04
CA ALA A 79 40.25 3.08 9.16
C ALA A 79 39.87 3.89 10.42
N PRO A 80 40.85 4.37 11.19
CA PRO A 80 40.60 5.07 12.45
C PRO A 80 39.76 6.33 12.19
N ALA A 81 38.67 6.44 12.94
CA ALA A 81 37.71 7.53 12.85
C ALA A 81 38.41 8.89 12.87
N ALA A 82 38.25 9.65 11.79
CA ALA A 82 38.51 11.09 11.83
C ALA A 82 37.57 11.74 12.87
N PRO A 83 38.07 12.69 13.68
CA PRO A 83 37.33 13.21 14.82
C PRO A 83 36.10 13.99 14.37
N VAL A 84 34.94 13.54 14.84
CA VAL A 84 33.67 14.26 14.75
C VAL A 84 33.84 15.57 15.53
N LYS A 85 33.80 16.72 14.84
CA LYS A 85 33.64 18.01 15.49
C LYS A 85 32.24 18.05 16.13
N HIS A 86 32.16 17.77 17.42
CA HIS A 86 30.95 18.02 18.22
C HIS A 86 30.62 19.52 18.19
N PRO A 87 29.38 19.91 17.85
CA PRO A 87 28.84 21.19 18.28
C PRO A 87 28.72 21.17 19.81
N ALA A 88 29.19 22.24 20.46
CA ALA A 88 29.15 22.41 21.91
C ALA A 88 27.71 22.35 22.46
N PRO A 89 27.51 21.86 23.70
CA PRO A 89 26.22 21.90 24.38
C PRO A 89 25.76 23.35 24.63
N PRO A 90 24.46 23.67 24.52
CA PRO A 90 23.96 25.00 24.83
C PRO A 90 24.07 25.29 26.34
N PRO A 91 24.46 26.51 26.74
CA PRO A 91 24.51 26.92 28.14
C PRO A 91 23.11 27.08 28.75
N ALA A 92 23.04 26.81 30.04
CA ALA A 92 21.85 26.78 30.89
C ALA A 92 21.01 28.07 30.86
N SER A 93 19.69 27.89 30.89
CA SER A 93 18.69 28.96 30.99
C SER A 93 18.85 29.81 32.27
N PRO A 94 18.78 31.15 32.18
CA PRO A 94 18.66 32.01 33.37
C PRO A 94 17.22 32.06 33.93
N PRO A 95 17.06 32.40 35.23
CA PRO A 95 15.80 32.34 35.98
C PRO A 95 14.80 33.48 35.64
N PRO A 96 13.50 33.33 36.03
CA PRO A 96 12.44 34.26 35.66
C PRO A 96 12.45 35.53 36.53
N SER A 97 11.97 36.64 35.95
CA SER A 97 11.78 37.93 36.62
C SER A 97 10.55 38.66 36.03
N PRO A 98 9.91 39.58 36.79
CA PRO A 98 8.47 39.59 37.07
C PRO A 98 7.60 40.46 36.13
N PRO A 99 6.26 40.48 36.30
CA PRO A 99 5.31 41.10 35.38
C PRO A 99 4.90 42.51 35.82
N LEU A 100 4.87 43.50 34.91
CA LEU A 100 4.08 44.72 35.08
C LEU A 100 3.70 45.38 33.73
N HIS A 101 2.38 45.43 33.51
CA HIS A 101 1.56 46.55 33.02
C HIS A 101 1.48 46.88 31.50
N SER A 102 0.28 46.61 30.97
CA SER A 102 -0.66 47.52 30.29
C SER A 102 -0.11 48.57 29.31
N ASN A 103 -0.61 48.59 28.06
CA ASN A 103 -1.79 49.41 27.72
C ASN A 103 -2.32 49.18 26.28
N ALA A 104 -3.59 49.56 26.14
CA ALA A 104 -4.53 49.65 25.04
C ALA A 104 -4.06 49.92 23.59
N GLY A 105 -4.84 49.38 22.65
CA GLY A 105 -4.89 49.82 21.25
C GLY A 105 -5.87 49.00 20.41
N SER A 106 -7.15 49.41 20.41
CA SER A 106 -8.24 48.95 19.54
C SER A 106 -7.87 48.88 18.04
N HIS A 107 -8.41 47.91 17.31
CA HIS A 107 -9.27 48.21 16.15
C HIS A 107 -10.16 47.02 15.78
N ALA A 108 -11.43 47.36 15.56
CA ALA A 108 -12.54 46.50 15.22
C ALA A 108 -12.53 46.06 13.74
N GLY A 109 -13.01 44.84 13.48
CA GLY A 109 -13.35 44.35 12.15
C GLY A 109 -14.31 43.17 12.25
N ARG A 110 -15.59 43.41 11.92
CA ARG A 110 -16.75 42.51 12.05
C ARG A 110 -16.68 41.34 11.05
N PRO A 111 -17.14 40.13 11.42
CA PRO A 111 -17.53 39.11 10.46
C PRO A 111 -18.93 39.41 9.88
N VAL A 112 -19.06 39.28 8.56
CA VAL A 112 -20.28 39.49 7.79
C VAL A 112 -21.22 38.28 7.87
N ASP A 113 -22.49 38.62 8.11
CA ASP A 113 -23.66 37.78 8.29
C ASP A 113 -24.13 37.15 6.97
N VAL A 114 -24.51 35.87 7.01
CA VAL A 114 -25.01 35.09 5.86
C VAL A 114 -26.54 35.06 5.93
N PRO A 115 -27.28 35.62 4.96
CA PRO A 115 -28.74 35.55 4.98
C PRO A 115 -29.25 34.24 4.40
N THR A 116 -30.08 33.56 5.20
CA THR A 116 -30.99 32.48 4.81
C THR A 116 -32.27 33.07 4.21
N PRO A 117 -32.80 32.57 3.08
CA PRO A 117 -34.20 32.79 2.73
C PRO A 117 -35.07 31.55 3.01
N ARG A 118 -36.21 31.84 3.67
CA ARG A 118 -37.36 30.97 3.99
C ARG A 118 -38.35 30.89 2.79
N PRO A 119 -39.45 30.12 2.87
CA PRO A 119 -40.02 29.36 1.75
C PRO A 119 -41.05 30.16 0.94
N VAL A 120 -41.29 29.72 -0.30
CA VAL A 120 -42.43 30.16 -1.11
C VAL A 120 -43.36 28.96 -1.31
N GLN A 121 -44.56 29.09 -0.76
CA GLN A 121 -45.72 28.26 -1.03
C GLN A 121 -46.61 29.08 -1.97
N LEU A 122 -46.99 28.52 -3.11
CA LEU A 122 -48.11 29.04 -3.90
C LEU A 122 -48.82 27.89 -4.63
N GLU A 123 -50.09 27.81 -4.28
CA GLU A 123 -51.14 26.97 -4.81
C GLU A 123 -51.36 27.16 -6.31
N GLY A 124 -51.89 26.14 -6.97
CA GLY A 124 -52.35 26.23 -8.35
C GLY A 124 -53.02 24.94 -8.83
N ALA A 125 -54.34 24.97 -8.89
CA ALA A 125 -55.24 23.87 -9.14
C ALA A 125 -55.19 23.28 -10.56
N SER A 126 -55.56 21.99 -10.71
CA SER A 126 -56.67 21.64 -11.60
C SER A 126 -57.16 20.20 -11.40
N VAL A 127 -58.42 20.15 -10.98
CA VAL A 127 -59.36 19.04 -11.09
C VAL A 127 -59.62 18.73 -12.56
N ILE A 128 -59.46 17.47 -12.98
CA ILE A 128 -60.35 16.88 -13.99
C ILE A 128 -60.80 15.50 -13.48
N GLN A 129 -62.09 15.46 -13.14
CA GLN A 129 -62.91 14.27 -12.91
C GLN A 129 -63.34 13.70 -14.26
N PHE A 130 -63.23 12.39 -14.46
CA PHE A 130 -64.08 11.65 -15.42
C PHE A 130 -64.59 10.35 -14.79
N PRO A 131 -65.79 9.87 -15.21
CA PRO A 131 -66.66 9.06 -14.37
C PRO A 131 -66.52 7.55 -14.61
N GLY A 132 -66.71 6.83 -13.51
CA GLY A 132 -67.44 5.57 -13.37
C GLY A 132 -67.45 4.53 -14.50
N ALA A 133 -66.89 3.36 -14.19
CA ALA A 133 -67.58 2.09 -14.44
C ALA A 133 -67.24 1.10 -13.32
N ARG A 134 -68.27 0.63 -12.63
CA ARG A 134 -68.23 -0.47 -11.65
C ARG A 134 -67.89 -1.76 -12.38
N SER A 135 -67.00 -2.57 -11.82
CA SER A 135 -67.21 -4.01 -11.78
C SER A 135 -66.43 -4.67 -10.65
N THR A 136 -67.13 -5.63 -10.10
CA THR A 136 -66.98 -6.30 -8.82
C THR A 136 -65.95 -7.43 -8.85
N LEU A 137 -65.63 -7.89 -7.63
CA LEU A 137 -65.17 -9.22 -7.23
C LEU A 137 -63.67 -9.43 -6.95
N ALA A 138 -63.46 -10.17 -5.86
CA ALA A 138 -62.25 -10.79 -5.33
C ALA A 138 -61.29 -9.91 -4.50
N LYS A 139 -61.43 -10.06 -3.18
CA LYS A 139 -60.42 -9.73 -2.16
C LYS A 139 -59.15 -10.58 -2.42
N PRO A 140 -57.98 -9.98 -2.72
CA PRO A 140 -56.75 -10.74 -2.78
C PRO A 140 -56.33 -11.20 -1.36
N PRO A 141 -55.80 -12.43 -1.21
CA PRO A 141 -55.26 -12.89 0.07
C PRO A 141 -54.06 -12.02 0.48
N PRO A 142 -53.74 -11.93 1.78
CA PRO A 142 -52.59 -11.18 2.26
C PRO A 142 -51.32 -11.70 1.59
N PRO A 143 -50.38 -10.82 1.19
CA PRO A 143 -49.10 -11.28 0.64
C PRO A 143 -48.40 -12.10 1.72
N ALA A 144 -48.22 -13.39 1.44
CA ALA A 144 -47.24 -14.20 2.14
C ALA A 144 -45.89 -13.47 2.09
N PRO A 145 -45.07 -13.50 3.15
CA PRO A 145 -43.76 -12.89 3.12
C PRO A 145 -42.99 -13.50 1.95
N SER A 146 -42.76 -12.70 0.92
CA SER A 146 -41.87 -13.03 -0.18
C SER A 146 -40.57 -13.48 0.43
N ARG A 147 -40.34 -14.80 0.38
CA ARG A 147 -39.08 -15.43 0.67
C ARG A 147 -38.08 -14.67 -0.18
N ALA A 148 -37.28 -13.84 0.49
CA ALA A 148 -36.24 -13.06 -0.14
C ALA A 148 -35.42 -14.03 -0.99
N VAL A 149 -35.52 -13.87 -2.30
CA VAL A 149 -34.54 -14.39 -3.24
C VAL A 149 -33.21 -13.90 -2.68
N PRO A 150 -32.23 -14.77 -2.36
CA PRO A 150 -30.95 -14.28 -1.89
C PRO A 150 -30.41 -13.38 -2.99
N ALA A 151 -30.42 -12.08 -2.70
CA ALA A 151 -29.70 -11.09 -3.48
C ALA A 151 -28.29 -11.66 -3.65
N SER A 152 -27.86 -11.75 -4.91
CA SER A 152 -26.51 -12.16 -5.31
C SER A 152 -25.52 -11.63 -4.29
N SER A 153 -24.95 -12.54 -3.49
CA SER A 153 -24.01 -12.15 -2.44
C SER A 153 -22.93 -11.30 -3.09
N PRO A 154 -22.56 -10.14 -2.53
CA PRO A 154 -21.44 -9.38 -3.06
C PRO A 154 -20.26 -10.34 -3.10
N SER A 155 -19.65 -10.48 -4.28
CA SER A 155 -18.46 -11.29 -4.48
C SER A 155 -17.49 -10.99 -3.33
N VAL A 156 -17.18 -11.99 -2.50
CA VAL A 156 -16.43 -11.84 -1.25
C VAL A 156 -15.04 -11.21 -1.50
N ALA A 157 -14.55 -11.30 -2.73
CA ALA A 157 -13.35 -10.62 -3.24
C ALA A 157 -13.40 -9.08 -3.13
N THR A 158 -14.60 -8.48 -3.02
CA THR A 158 -14.81 -7.02 -3.00
C THR A 158 -15.31 -6.52 -1.63
N SER A 159 -15.06 -7.26 -0.54
CA SER A 159 -15.37 -6.77 0.81
C SER A 159 -14.58 -5.49 1.10
N PRO A 160 -15.19 -4.46 1.73
CA PRO A 160 -14.50 -3.22 2.09
C PRO A 160 -13.28 -3.45 2.99
N GLN A 161 -13.30 -4.53 3.78
CA GLN A 161 -12.18 -4.92 4.63
C GLN A 161 -11.00 -5.45 3.82
N VAL A 162 -11.26 -6.26 2.79
CA VAL A 162 -10.22 -6.76 1.87
C VAL A 162 -9.62 -5.59 1.09
N MET A 163 -10.46 -4.65 0.63
CA MET A 163 -10.00 -3.44 -0.05
C MET A 163 -9.14 -2.55 0.84
N ALA A 164 -9.47 -2.42 2.13
CA ALA A 164 -8.64 -1.68 3.09
C ALA A 164 -7.24 -2.32 3.26
N VAL A 165 -7.17 -3.65 3.27
CA VAL A 165 -5.88 -4.37 3.32
C VAL A 165 -5.09 -4.17 2.03
N ILE A 166 -5.74 -4.24 0.86
CA ILE A 166 -5.10 -3.95 -0.43
C ILE A 166 -4.56 -2.51 -0.46
N ALA A 167 -5.32 -1.53 0.03
CA ALA A 167 -4.89 -0.14 0.10
C ALA A 167 -3.63 0.04 0.96
N ALA A 168 -3.47 -0.77 2.03
CA ALA A 168 -2.29 -0.74 2.89
C ALA A 168 -0.99 -1.16 2.15
N ALA A 169 -1.10 -1.85 1.00
CA ALA A 169 0.02 -2.24 0.13
C ALA A 169 0.72 -1.05 -0.55
N LYS A 170 0.14 0.16 -0.50
CA LYS A 170 0.64 1.36 -1.17
C LYS A 170 0.94 1.09 -2.65
N ALA A 171 2.22 1.10 -3.04
CA ALA A 171 2.66 0.88 -4.42
C ALA A 171 2.24 -0.47 -5.00
N TYR A 172 2.04 -1.49 -4.15
CA TYR A 172 1.62 -2.83 -4.57
C TYR A 172 0.10 -3.02 -4.58
N ALA A 173 -0.70 -1.99 -4.26
CA ALA A 173 -2.15 -2.12 -4.23
C ALA A 173 -2.75 -2.57 -5.57
N PRO A 174 -2.30 -2.06 -6.74
CA PRO A 174 -2.78 -2.57 -8.03
C PRO A 174 -2.45 -4.05 -8.25
N LEU A 175 -1.24 -4.48 -7.88
CA LEU A 175 -0.81 -5.88 -8.01
C LEU A 175 -1.60 -6.81 -7.10
N ALA A 176 -1.82 -6.41 -5.84
CA ALA A 176 -2.63 -7.17 -4.89
C ALA A 176 -4.09 -7.27 -5.33
N GLY A 177 -4.67 -6.18 -5.86
CA GLY A 177 -6.01 -6.19 -6.44
C GLY A 177 -6.11 -7.10 -7.67
N PHE A 178 -5.13 -7.03 -8.57
CA PHE A 178 -5.06 -7.90 -9.74
C PHE A 178 -4.96 -9.38 -9.37
N LEU A 179 -4.14 -9.73 -8.36
CA LEU A 179 -4.03 -11.10 -7.84
C LEU A 179 -5.38 -11.60 -7.30
N ILE A 180 -6.02 -10.82 -6.43
CA ILE A 180 -7.29 -11.22 -5.79
C ILE A 180 -8.37 -11.43 -6.86
N ARG A 181 -8.45 -10.51 -7.84
CA ARG A 181 -9.37 -10.66 -8.98
C ARG A 181 -9.05 -11.90 -9.79
N SER A 182 -7.79 -12.12 -10.15
CA SER A 182 -7.37 -13.28 -10.95
C SER A 182 -7.71 -14.60 -10.25
N ILE A 183 -7.51 -14.68 -8.92
CA ILE A 183 -7.89 -15.85 -8.13
C ILE A 183 -9.41 -16.00 -8.07
N ALA A 184 -10.16 -14.92 -7.84
CA ALA A 184 -11.62 -14.98 -7.80
C ALA A 184 -12.22 -15.46 -9.13
N ASP A 185 -11.68 -14.98 -10.26
CA ASP A 185 -12.13 -15.31 -11.61
C ASP A 185 -11.79 -16.77 -11.98
N ASN A 186 -10.64 -17.29 -11.56
CA ASN A 186 -10.16 -18.63 -11.93
C ASN A 186 -10.48 -19.73 -10.91
N LEU A 187 -10.81 -19.38 -9.67
CA LEU A 187 -11.09 -20.29 -8.56
C LEU A 187 -12.41 -19.89 -7.88
N PRO A 188 -13.56 -20.15 -8.53
CA PRO A 188 -14.86 -19.81 -7.98
C PRO A 188 -15.11 -20.53 -6.64
N GLY A 189 -15.80 -19.86 -5.72
CA GLY A 189 -16.04 -20.34 -4.36
C GLY A 189 -14.91 -20.05 -3.37
N THR A 190 -13.86 -19.34 -3.79
CA THR A 190 -12.82 -18.84 -2.86
C THR A 190 -13.42 -17.76 -1.94
N VAL A 191 -13.31 -17.97 -0.64
CA VAL A 191 -13.69 -17.01 0.39
C VAL A 191 -12.44 -16.24 0.83
N PHE A 192 -12.50 -14.91 0.73
CA PHE A 192 -11.42 -14.03 1.17
C PHE A 192 -11.72 -13.45 2.55
N ARG A 193 -10.78 -13.58 3.49
CA ARG A 193 -10.89 -12.98 4.84
C ARG A 193 -9.75 -11.99 5.07
N ALA A 194 -10.11 -10.77 5.44
CA ALA A 194 -9.16 -9.72 5.75
C ALA A 194 -8.64 -9.85 7.19
N GLY A 195 -7.33 -9.69 7.36
CA GLY A 195 -6.68 -9.45 8.65
C GLY A 195 -5.86 -8.16 8.60
N THR A 196 -5.20 -7.80 9.70
CA THR A 196 -4.54 -6.48 9.88
C THR A 196 -3.58 -6.09 8.75
N ARG A 197 -2.89 -7.05 8.11
CA ARG A 197 -2.02 -6.85 6.93
C ARG A 197 -1.99 -8.04 5.99
N ARG A 198 -3.11 -8.77 5.93
CA ARG A 198 -3.15 -10.02 5.17
C ARG A 198 -4.55 -10.30 4.63
N VAL A 199 -4.59 -11.08 3.56
CA VAL A 199 -5.82 -11.64 3.03
C VAL A 199 -5.66 -13.14 2.98
N GLU A 200 -6.45 -13.86 3.77
CA GLU A 200 -6.48 -15.31 3.80
C GLU A 200 -7.53 -15.82 2.80
N MET A 201 -7.21 -16.89 2.09
CA MET A 201 -8.02 -17.46 1.02
C MET A 201 -8.42 -18.88 1.40
N PHE A 202 -9.73 -19.13 1.45
CA PHE A 202 -10.32 -20.37 1.91
C PHE A 202 -11.15 -21.00 0.81
N ALA A 203 -11.15 -22.33 0.76
CA ALA A 203 -12.11 -23.13 0.00
C ALA A 203 -12.92 -24.08 0.90
N GLY A 204 -12.69 -24.01 2.21
CA GLY A 204 -13.27 -24.87 3.23
C GLY A 204 -12.88 -24.35 4.63
N PRO A 205 -12.69 -25.22 5.64
CA PRO A 205 -12.36 -24.81 6.99
C PRO A 205 -10.93 -24.26 7.12
N LEU A 206 -10.02 -24.66 6.23
CA LEU A 206 -8.61 -24.32 6.26
C LEU A 206 -8.23 -23.38 5.10
N PRO A 207 -7.31 -22.43 5.32
CA PRO A 207 -6.82 -21.57 4.26
C PRO A 207 -5.87 -22.35 3.34
N PHE A 208 -6.03 -22.20 2.03
CA PHE A 208 -5.09 -22.74 1.04
C PHE A 208 -4.04 -21.73 0.61
N ALA A 209 -4.31 -20.44 0.80
CA ALA A 209 -3.37 -19.37 0.51
C ALA A 209 -3.56 -18.16 1.43
N LEU A 210 -2.52 -17.36 1.56
CA LEU A 210 -2.44 -16.17 2.38
C LEU A 210 -1.58 -15.12 1.67
N LEU A 211 -2.19 -14.00 1.34
CA LEU A 211 -1.51 -12.83 0.82
C LEU A 211 -1.05 -11.96 1.98
N SER A 212 0.25 -11.82 2.18
CA SER A 212 0.85 -10.87 3.10
C SER A 212 1.10 -9.55 2.38
N VAL A 213 0.57 -8.47 2.94
CA VAL A 213 0.64 -7.13 2.36
C VAL A 213 1.56 -6.25 3.20
N GLY A 214 2.76 -6.00 2.68
CA GLY A 214 3.70 -5.03 3.23
C GLY A 214 3.64 -3.70 2.47
N GLY A 215 4.18 -2.65 3.09
CA GLY A 215 4.33 -1.36 2.39
C GLY A 215 5.44 -1.34 1.33
N LYS A 216 6.27 -2.39 1.28
CA LYS A 216 7.44 -2.52 0.40
C LYS A 216 7.50 -3.86 -0.34
N ASP A 217 6.67 -4.82 0.04
CA ASP A 217 6.65 -6.16 -0.51
C ASP A 217 5.23 -6.73 -0.52
N LEU A 218 4.94 -7.56 -1.51
CA LEU A 218 3.75 -8.37 -1.58
C LEU A 218 4.20 -9.83 -1.64
N LYS A 219 3.70 -10.67 -0.73
CA LYS A 219 4.09 -12.09 -0.68
C LYS A 219 2.86 -12.95 -0.64
N LEU A 220 2.78 -13.94 -1.51
CA LEU A 220 1.76 -14.97 -1.44
C LEU A 220 2.36 -16.21 -0.82
N VAL A 221 1.70 -16.73 0.21
CA VAL A 221 2.01 -18.01 0.81
C VAL A 221 0.88 -18.96 0.49
N TYR A 222 1.17 -20.20 0.14
CA TYR A 222 0.17 -21.18 -0.27
C TYR A 222 0.53 -22.59 0.15
N ALA A 223 -0.45 -23.48 0.10
CA ALA A 223 -0.29 -24.87 0.49
C ALA A 223 0.48 -25.68 -0.56
N GLY A 224 1.52 -26.39 -0.14
CA GLY A 224 2.36 -27.20 -1.04
C GLY A 224 3.10 -28.33 -0.31
N PRO A 225 3.81 -29.20 -1.06
CA PRO A 225 4.55 -30.34 -0.51
C PRO A 225 5.76 -29.88 0.34
N ALA A 226 5.83 -30.24 1.62
CA ALA A 226 6.80 -29.66 2.56
C ALA A 226 8.29 -29.91 2.23
N ASP A 227 8.56 -30.85 1.32
CA ASP A 227 9.86 -31.42 0.99
C ASP A 227 10.47 -30.86 -0.31
N ARG A 228 9.72 -30.09 -1.11
CA ARG A 228 10.20 -29.57 -2.39
C ARG A 228 9.79 -28.11 -2.59
N PHE A 229 10.76 -27.28 -2.98
CA PHE A 229 10.55 -25.87 -3.34
C PHE A 229 11.25 -25.61 -4.68
N GLU A 230 10.49 -25.15 -5.67
CA GLU A 230 11.01 -24.83 -7.01
C GLU A 230 10.84 -23.32 -7.27
N PRO A 231 11.86 -22.63 -7.82
CA PRO A 231 11.75 -21.22 -8.16
C PRO A 231 10.51 -20.93 -9.04
N PRO A 232 9.79 -19.83 -8.80
CA PRO A 232 10.10 -18.74 -7.87
C PRO A 232 9.64 -18.99 -6.42
N SER A 233 9.21 -20.21 -6.09
CA SER A 233 8.67 -20.56 -4.78
C SER A 233 9.76 -21.00 -3.81
N GLU A 234 9.68 -20.48 -2.60
CA GLU A 234 10.59 -20.76 -1.51
C GLU A 234 9.82 -21.27 -0.29
N LYS A 235 10.54 -21.73 0.73
CA LYS A 235 9.94 -22.09 2.02
C LYS A 235 9.31 -20.87 2.68
N SER A 236 8.09 -21.03 3.16
CA SER A 236 7.31 -20.00 3.83
C SER A 236 8.04 -19.43 5.04
N ARG A 237 8.29 -18.12 5.03
CA ARG A 237 8.88 -17.38 6.15
C ARG A 237 8.18 -16.03 6.28
N LEU A 238 7.15 -15.97 7.13
CA LEU A 238 6.47 -14.72 7.49
C LEU A 238 6.63 -14.45 8.99
N PRO A 239 7.79 -13.94 9.45
CA PRO A 239 8.06 -13.72 10.87
C PRO A 239 7.17 -12.64 11.51
N ASN A 240 6.58 -11.75 10.70
CA ASN A 240 5.86 -10.55 11.18
C ASN A 240 4.33 -10.66 11.09
N LEU A 241 3.79 -11.88 11.04
CA LEU A 241 2.35 -12.09 10.85
C LEU A 241 1.51 -11.91 12.12
N GLY A 242 2.14 -11.86 13.30
CA GLY A 242 1.47 -11.74 14.60
C GLY A 242 0.68 -12.98 15.04
N VAL A 243 0.53 -13.98 14.17
CA VAL A 243 -0.15 -15.26 14.40
C VAL A 243 0.67 -16.35 13.68
N PRO A 244 0.83 -17.55 14.26
CA PRO A 244 1.50 -18.65 13.58
C PRO A 244 0.81 -18.98 12.25
N LEU A 245 1.64 -19.19 11.24
CA LEU A 245 1.21 -19.64 9.92
C LEU A 245 0.64 -21.06 10.02
N SER A 246 -0.43 -21.36 9.28
CA SER A 246 -0.92 -22.74 9.19
C SER A 246 0.20 -23.66 8.67
N PRO A 247 0.42 -24.84 9.27
CA PRO A 247 1.47 -25.76 8.86
C PRO A 247 1.31 -26.26 7.43
N LEU A 248 0.11 -26.12 6.85
CA LEU A 248 -0.17 -26.45 5.45
C LEU A 248 0.44 -25.44 4.47
N LEU A 249 0.57 -24.17 4.88
CA LEU A 249 1.04 -23.07 4.04
C LEU A 249 2.58 -23.05 3.98
N THR A 250 3.15 -23.99 3.24
CA THR A 250 4.61 -24.23 3.24
C THR A 250 5.36 -23.42 2.20
N HIS A 251 4.70 -22.99 1.13
CA HIS A 251 5.34 -22.32 -0.01
C HIS A 251 5.09 -20.82 0.03
N MET A 252 6.07 -20.04 -0.40
CA MET A 252 5.99 -18.60 -0.50
C MET A 252 6.59 -18.12 -1.81
N VAL A 253 5.95 -17.13 -2.42
CA VAL A 253 6.46 -16.42 -3.59
C VAL A 253 6.35 -14.92 -3.33
N ALA A 254 7.45 -14.21 -3.60
CA ALA A 254 7.45 -12.75 -3.60
C ALA A 254 6.88 -12.25 -4.93
N LEU A 255 5.83 -11.43 -4.83
CA LEU A 255 5.16 -10.85 -5.98
C LEU A 255 5.69 -9.44 -6.21
N THR A 256 6.39 -9.27 -7.32
CA THR A 256 6.99 -8.00 -7.73
C THR A 256 6.37 -7.46 -9.01
N ASP A 257 5.79 -8.33 -9.85
CA ASP A 257 5.25 -7.97 -11.16
C ASP A 257 3.96 -8.74 -11.48
N ALA A 258 3.05 -8.13 -12.24
CA ALA A 258 1.79 -8.76 -12.65
C ALA A 258 1.99 -9.95 -13.62
N ARG A 259 3.09 -9.96 -14.38
CA ARG A 259 3.47 -11.07 -15.29
C ARG A 259 3.76 -12.37 -14.55
N GLN A 260 4.05 -12.31 -13.25
CA GLN A 260 4.22 -13.51 -12.42
C GLN A 260 2.88 -14.20 -12.14
N ILE A 261 1.75 -13.53 -12.34
CA ILE A 261 0.40 -14.07 -12.17
C ILE A 261 -0.07 -14.54 -13.55
N ASP A 262 0.57 -15.59 -14.04
CA ASP A 262 0.24 -16.26 -15.29
C ASP A 262 -0.62 -17.51 -15.06
N GLU A 263 -0.91 -18.25 -16.13
CA GLU A 263 -1.71 -19.47 -16.05
C GLU A 263 -1.04 -20.56 -15.20
N ALA A 264 0.28 -20.69 -15.27
CA ALA A 264 1.04 -21.67 -14.48
C ALA A 264 0.98 -21.35 -12.97
N PHE A 265 1.05 -20.07 -12.63
CA PHE A 265 0.83 -19.59 -11.27
C PHE A 265 -0.58 -19.92 -10.78
N VAL A 266 -1.62 -19.62 -11.57
CA VAL A 266 -3.01 -19.93 -11.20
C VAL A 266 -3.23 -21.43 -11.02
N GLU A 267 -2.66 -22.27 -11.88
CA GLU A 267 -2.70 -23.72 -11.74
C GLU A 267 -1.98 -24.21 -10.47
N THR A 268 -0.88 -23.55 -10.09
CA THR A 268 -0.19 -23.83 -8.81
C THR A 268 -1.11 -23.55 -7.62
N ILE A 269 -1.82 -22.42 -7.63
CA ILE A 269 -2.79 -22.08 -6.58
C ILE A 269 -4.01 -23.01 -6.60
N ARG A 270 -4.45 -23.48 -7.77
CA ARG A 270 -5.49 -24.51 -7.91
C ARG A 270 -5.10 -25.81 -7.23
N ARG A 271 -3.85 -26.25 -7.41
CA ARG A 271 -3.29 -27.44 -6.72
C ARG A 271 -3.16 -27.23 -5.22
N ALA A 272 -2.79 -26.02 -4.79
CA ALA A 272 -2.75 -25.66 -3.37
C ALA A 272 -4.14 -25.80 -2.72
N ARG A 273 -5.18 -25.30 -3.40
CA ARG A 273 -6.58 -25.45 -2.98
C ARG A 273 -7.00 -26.92 -2.88
N ALA A 274 -6.76 -27.72 -3.91
CA ALA A 274 -7.13 -29.13 -3.92
C ALA A 274 -6.47 -29.95 -2.80
N ARG A 275 -5.35 -29.47 -2.23
CA ARG A 275 -4.67 -30.13 -1.10
C ARG A 275 -5.36 -29.91 0.24
N VAL A 276 -6.01 -28.77 0.46
CA VAL A 276 -6.69 -28.49 1.74
C VAL A 276 -8.13 -28.98 1.78
N GLU A 277 -8.69 -29.32 0.62
CA GLU A 277 -10.04 -29.90 0.47
C GLU A 277 -10.04 -31.43 0.67
N ARG A 278 -8.87 -32.07 0.69
CA ARG A 278 -8.69 -33.50 0.99
C ARG A 278 -8.57 -33.75 2.49
#